data_AF-A0A6P1P3X6-F1
#
_entry.id   AF-A0A6P1P3X6-F1
#
_cell.length_a   1.000
_cell.length_b   1.000
_cell.length_c   1.000
_cell.angle_alpha   90.00
_cell.angle_beta   90.00
_cell.angle_gamma   90.00
#
_symmetry.space_group_name_H-M   'P 1'
#
loop_
_entity.id
_entity.type
_entity.pdbx_description
1 polymer ?
#
loop_
_entity_poly.entity_id
_entity_poly.type
_entity_poly.pdbx_seq_one_letter_code
_entity_poly.pdbx_strand_id
1 'polypeptide(L)'
;MNYKELIKDWESEELYRFNMYDLSGKGLYEGTINFLSTVGLPTSAAPFLSFAGDSERELSSISDTFETGEEKHKYFLSIGSDGAGDPVCIDLGNECQVLIFNHEEDFEPTFMNSSVRELFQFLTLYKRFVEEVIRVNGEDAFLDADFTDSQYDELKKALEAADKNALRANTFWAQELAQLLGNREYYQNHK
;
A
#
# COMPACT_ATOMS: atom_id res chain seq x y z
N MET A 1 8.91 12.63 6.68
CA MET A 1 8.91 11.88 7.96
C MET A 1 9.94 10.76 7.89
N ASN A 2 10.58 10.35 8.99
CA ASN A 2 11.57 9.26 8.97
C ASN A 2 10.87 7.92 9.22
N TYR A 3 10.87 7.00 8.25
CA TYR A 3 10.24 5.68 8.40
C TYR A 3 10.76 4.90 9.62
N LYS A 4 11.98 5.17 10.10
CA LYS A 4 12.54 4.52 11.29
C LYS A 4 11.73 4.80 12.56
N GLU A 5 11.07 5.95 12.63
CA GLU A 5 10.18 6.30 13.74
C GLU A 5 8.83 5.56 13.63
N LEU A 6 8.42 5.25 12.39
CA LEU A 6 7.16 4.59 12.07
C LEU A 6 7.18 3.07 12.27
N ILE A 7 8.36 2.45 12.30
CA ILE A 7 8.48 1.02 12.60
C ILE A 7 7.85 0.69 13.96
N LYS A 8 7.84 1.64 14.91
CA LYS A 8 7.26 1.47 16.24
C LYS A 8 5.77 1.15 16.22
N ASP A 9 5.05 1.65 15.20
CA ASP A 9 3.62 1.39 15.03
C ASP A 9 3.31 -0.06 14.58
N TRP A 10 4.36 -0.84 14.32
CA TRP A 10 4.28 -2.24 13.92
C TRP A 10 4.96 -3.17 14.92
N GLU A 11 5.37 -2.71 16.11
CA GLU A 11 6.10 -3.55 17.09
C GLU A 11 5.29 -4.76 17.60
N SER A 12 3.95 -4.67 17.58
CA SER A 12 3.05 -5.77 17.94
C SER A 12 2.79 -6.76 16.80
N GLU A 13 3.31 -6.49 15.60
CA GLU A 13 3.05 -7.24 14.38
C GLU A 13 4.36 -7.67 13.72
N GLU A 14 4.31 -8.76 12.95
CA GLU A 14 5.49 -9.21 12.21
C GLU A 14 5.60 -8.45 10.90
N LEU A 15 6.75 -7.79 10.69
CA LEU A 15 7.13 -7.27 9.38
C LEU A 15 7.85 -8.36 8.60
N TYR A 16 7.27 -8.73 7.46
CA TYR A 16 7.87 -9.68 6.55
C TYR A 16 9.04 -9.05 5.80
N ARG A 17 10.19 -9.71 5.88
CA ARG A 17 11.41 -9.33 5.16
C ARG A 17 11.66 -10.30 4.02
N PHE A 18 11.89 -9.76 2.83
CA PHE A 18 12.25 -10.56 1.67
C PHE A 18 13.69 -11.06 1.81
N ASN A 19 13.93 -12.28 1.35
CA ASN A 19 15.28 -12.84 1.34
C ASN A 19 16.17 -12.03 0.38
N MET A 20 17.35 -11.63 0.84
CA MET A 20 18.30 -10.87 0.02
C MET A 20 18.68 -11.61 -1.27
N TYR A 21 18.73 -12.95 -1.25
CA TYR A 21 19.00 -13.74 -2.45
C TYR A 21 17.89 -13.56 -3.51
N ASP A 22 16.63 -13.49 -3.09
CA ASP A 22 15.48 -13.32 -3.99
C ASP A 22 15.42 -11.91 -4.59
N LEU A 23 15.87 -10.91 -3.82
CA LEU A 23 15.93 -9.51 -4.27
C LEU A 23 17.13 -9.25 -5.21
N SER A 24 18.25 -9.93 -4.96
CA SER A 24 19.49 -9.71 -5.69
C SER A 24 19.35 -10.12 -7.16
N GLY A 25 19.81 -9.26 -8.08
CA GLY A 25 19.77 -9.56 -9.51
C GLY A 25 18.40 -9.37 -10.19
N LYS A 26 17.35 -8.95 -9.46
CA LYS A 26 16.02 -8.66 -10.02
C LYS A 26 15.87 -7.25 -10.62
N GLY A 27 16.95 -6.47 -10.72
CA GLY A 27 16.91 -5.10 -11.26
C GLY A 27 16.38 -4.04 -10.29
N LEU A 28 16.15 -4.39 -9.02
CA LEU A 28 15.74 -3.45 -7.98
C LEU A 28 16.86 -2.47 -7.62
N TYR A 29 16.46 -1.26 -7.22
CA TYR A 29 17.40 -0.27 -6.70
C TYR A 29 17.91 -0.67 -5.31
N GLU A 30 19.16 -0.30 -4.99
CA GLU A 30 19.80 -0.65 -3.71
C GLU A 30 18.97 -0.19 -2.50
N GLY A 31 18.37 1.00 -2.58
CA GLY A 31 17.48 1.51 -1.53
C GLY A 31 16.26 0.63 -1.28
N THR A 32 15.67 0.09 -2.35
CA THR A 32 14.52 -0.82 -2.32
C THR A 32 14.92 -2.18 -1.77
N ILE A 33 16.03 -2.74 -2.22
CA ILE A 33 16.58 -4.01 -1.71
C ILE A 33 16.85 -3.90 -0.21
N ASN A 34 17.55 -2.85 0.22
CA ASN A 34 17.88 -2.62 1.62
C ASN A 34 16.60 -2.48 2.46
N PHE A 35 15.58 -1.76 1.96
CA PHE A 35 14.33 -1.60 2.70
C PHE A 35 13.58 -2.94 2.87
N LEU A 36 13.37 -3.69 1.78
CA LEU A 36 12.62 -4.95 1.81
C LEU A 36 13.32 -6.06 2.61
N SER A 37 14.65 -6.10 2.62
CA SER A 37 15.43 -7.12 3.33
C SER A 37 15.68 -6.80 4.82
N THR A 38 15.69 -5.51 5.21
CA THR A 38 16.01 -5.11 6.59
C THR A 38 14.80 -4.65 7.39
N VAL A 39 13.91 -3.86 6.75
CA VAL A 39 12.68 -3.34 7.38
C VAL A 39 11.54 -4.29 7.10
N GLY A 40 11.27 -4.55 5.82
CA GLY A 40 10.15 -5.38 5.38
C GLY A 40 8.85 -4.59 5.20
N LEU A 41 7.76 -5.34 5.00
CA LEU A 41 6.38 -4.86 4.88
C LEU A 41 5.49 -5.58 5.90
N PRO A 42 4.40 -4.96 6.37
CA PRO A 42 3.45 -5.66 7.23
C PRO A 42 2.76 -6.78 6.48
N THR A 43 2.38 -7.88 7.15
CA THR A 43 1.69 -9.00 6.49
C THR A 43 0.33 -8.60 5.93
N SER A 44 -0.35 -7.68 6.60
CA SER A 44 -1.56 -7.03 6.10
C SER A 44 -1.65 -5.62 6.63
N ALA A 45 -2.38 -4.77 5.92
CA ALA A 45 -2.61 -3.38 6.28
C ALA A 45 -3.93 -2.90 5.67
N ALA A 46 -4.60 -1.96 6.34
CA ALA A 46 -5.69 -1.23 5.69
C ALA A 46 -5.15 -0.37 4.53
N PRO A 47 -5.92 -0.19 3.44
CA PRO A 47 -7.25 -0.74 3.18
C PRO A 47 -7.20 -2.11 2.47
N PHE A 48 -7.45 -3.20 3.20
CA PHE A 48 -7.48 -4.59 2.67
C PHE A 48 -6.25 -5.01 1.84
N LEU A 49 -5.08 -4.47 2.15
CA LEU A 49 -3.82 -4.85 1.51
C LEU A 49 -3.18 -5.99 2.27
N SER A 50 -2.62 -6.94 1.53
CA SER A 50 -1.86 -8.06 2.07
C SER A 50 -0.50 -8.11 1.41
N PHE A 51 0.54 -8.19 2.22
CA PHE A 51 1.91 -8.40 1.75
C PHE A 51 2.42 -9.68 2.39
N ALA A 52 3.15 -10.50 1.64
CA ALA A 52 3.72 -11.73 2.20
C ALA A 52 2.73 -12.73 2.83
N GLY A 53 1.74 -13.15 2.04
CA GLY A 53 0.90 -14.32 2.36
C GLY A 53 1.58 -15.64 1.95
N ASP A 54 1.64 -16.57 2.92
CA ASP A 54 2.16 -17.95 2.89
C ASP A 54 3.58 -18.18 2.31
N SER A 55 4.54 -18.00 3.23
CA SER A 55 5.84 -18.68 3.42
C SER A 55 6.86 -18.87 2.27
N GLU A 56 6.52 -18.84 0.98
CA GLU A 56 7.48 -19.10 -0.11
C GLU A 56 7.14 -18.37 -1.42
N ARG A 57 6.59 -17.15 -1.38
CA ARG A 57 6.46 -16.37 -2.62
C ARG A 57 7.78 -15.68 -2.92
N GLU A 58 8.63 -16.38 -3.68
CA GLU A 58 9.72 -15.74 -4.44
C GLU A 58 9.18 -14.48 -5.13
N LEU A 59 9.97 -13.42 -5.10
CA LEU A 59 9.64 -12.18 -5.79
C LEU A 59 9.55 -12.46 -7.31
N SER A 60 8.32 -12.58 -7.80
CA SER A 60 7.97 -13.01 -9.16
C SER A 60 7.32 -11.88 -9.93
N SER A 61 7.46 -11.92 -11.26
CA SER A 61 6.82 -10.93 -12.10
C SER A 61 5.34 -11.24 -12.29
N ILE A 62 4.49 -10.24 -12.56
CA ILE A 62 3.08 -10.52 -12.87
C ILE A 62 2.94 -11.38 -14.14
N SER A 63 3.91 -11.31 -15.06
CA SER A 63 3.96 -12.23 -16.21
C SER A 63 4.08 -13.68 -15.79
N ASP A 64 4.84 -13.98 -14.73
CA ASP A 64 5.04 -15.35 -14.24
C ASP A 64 3.86 -15.78 -13.37
N THR A 65 3.34 -14.88 -12.52
CA THR A 65 2.26 -15.19 -11.59
C THR A 65 0.91 -15.38 -12.28
N PHE A 66 0.61 -14.58 -13.31
CA PHE A 66 -0.68 -14.58 -13.99
C PHE A 66 -0.61 -15.07 -15.45
N GLU A 67 0.56 -15.54 -15.89
CA GLU A 67 0.78 -16.09 -17.25
C GLU A 67 0.29 -15.17 -18.39
N THR A 68 0.40 -13.85 -18.19
CA THR A 68 -0.25 -12.85 -19.07
C THR A 68 0.21 -12.85 -20.54
N GLY A 69 1.37 -13.44 -20.85
CA GLY A 69 1.95 -13.46 -22.20
C GLY A 69 2.54 -12.14 -22.71
N GLU A 70 2.41 -11.05 -21.96
CA GLU A 70 2.87 -9.70 -22.32
C GLU A 70 4.32 -9.46 -21.85
N GLU A 71 5.25 -9.14 -22.76
CA GLU A 71 6.66 -8.98 -22.41
C GLU A 71 6.91 -7.87 -21.38
N LYS A 72 6.12 -6.79 -21.46
CA LYS A 72 6.19 -5.67 -20.49
C LYS A 72 5.91 -6.12 -19.06
N HIS A 73 5.13 -7.19 -18.87
CA HIS A 73 4.70 -7.65 -17.55
C HIS A 73 5.83 -8.32 -16.75
N LYS A 74 6.97 -8.65 -17.39
CA LYS A 74 8.16 -9.16 -16.72
C LYS A 74 8.86 -8.12 -15.84
N TYR A 75 8.59 -6.83 -16.06
CA TYR A 75 9.22 -5.72 -15.35
C TYR A 75 8.43 -5.26 -14.11
N PHE A 76 7.34 -5.94 -13.76
CA PHE A 76 6.53 -5.63 -12.57
C PHE A 76 6.62 -6.78 -11.59
N LEU A 77 7.31 -6.57 -10.47
CA LEU A 77 7.54 -7.58 -9.45
C LEU A 77 6.46 -7.48 -8.36
N SER A 78 5.67 -8.54 -8.17
CA SER A 78 4.60 -8.57 -7.19
C SER A 78 5.14 -8.67 -5.77
N ILE A 79 4.68 -7.77 -4.89
CA ILE A 79 5.03 -7.72 -3.46
C ILE A 79 3.83 -7.97 -2.54
N GLY A 80 2.63 -8.06 -3.09
CA GLY A 80 1.38 -8.23 -2.35
C GLY A 80 0.16 -8.16 -3.25
N SER A 81 -1.00 -8.05 -2.65
CA SER A 81 -2.27 -7.83 -3.34
C SER A 81 -3.25 -7.04 -2.48
N ASP A 82 -4.32 -6.55 -3.08
CA ASP A 82 -5.48 -6.07 -2.35
C ASP A 82 -6.48 -7.18 -2.01
N GLY A 83 -7.67 -6.80 -1.52
CA GLY A 83 -8.76 -7.70 -1.17
C GLY A 83 -9.48 -8.32 -2.37
N ALA A 84 -9.31 -7.77 -3.57
CA ALA A 84 -9.84 -8.34 -4.82
C ALA A 84 -8.85 -9.32 -5.47
N GLY A 85 -7.58 -9.33 -5.04
CA GLY A 85 -6.51 -10.12 -5.63
C GLY A 85 -5.69 -9.37 -6.67
N ASP A 86 -5.91 -8.06 -6.82
CA ASP A 86 -5.12 -7.18 -7.69
C ASP A 86 -3.68 -7.11 -7.19
N PRO A 87 -2.67 -7.43 -8.01
CA PRO A 87 -1.30 -7.46 -7.53
C PRO A 87 -0.73 -6.06 -7.32
N VAL A 88 -0.15 -5.85 -6.13
CA VAL A 88 0.65 -4.68 -5.80
C VAL A 88 2.10 -4.98 -6.21
N CYS A 89 2.67 -4.15 -7.07
CA CYS A 89 3.93 -4.45 -7.75
C CYS A 89 4.93 -3.31 -7.70
N ILE A 90 6.22 -3.66 -7.79
CA ILE A 90 7.33 -2.74 -8.04
C ILE A 90 7.62 -2.68 -9.53
N ASP A 91 7.66 -1.47 -10.07
CA ASP A 91 8.00 -1.20 -11.46
C ASP A 91 9.51 -0.97 -11.64
N LEU A 92 10.18 -1.95 -12.24
CA LEU A 92 11.62 -1.91 -12.50
C LEU A 92 12.02 -0.87 -13.55
N GLY A 93 11.09 -0.47 -14.42
CA GLY A 93 11.33 0.50 -15.48
C GLY A 93 11.29 1.96 -15.02
N ASN A 94 10.65 2.23 -13.87
CA ASN A 94 10.38 3.60 -13.40
C ASN A 94 10.75 3.76 -11.92
N GLU A 95 12.05 3.78 -11.64
CA GLU A 95 12.64 4.09 -10.33
C GLU A 95 12.11 3.23 -9.15
N CYS A 96 11.66 2.01 -9.42
CA CYS A 96 11.04 1.13 -8.40
C CYS A 96 9.82 1.75 -7.71
N GLN A 97 9.02 2.53 -8.43
CA GLN A 97 7.71 2.96 -7.97
C GLN A 97 6.78 1.76 -7.72
N VAL A 98 5.76 1.96 -6.89
CA VAL A 98 4.75 0.97 -6.56
C VAL A 98 3.46 1.26 -7.33
N LEU A 99 2.94 0.23 -7.98
CA LEU A 99 1.69 0.24 -8.74
C LEU A 99 0.76 -0.85 -8.21
N ILE A 100 -0.54 -0.71 -8.44
CA ILE A 100 -1.52 -1.79 -8.32
C ILE A 100 -2.11 -2.05 -9.72
N PHE A 101 -2.33 -3.31 -10.07
CA PHE A 101 -2.84 -3.68 -11.38
C PHE A 101 -4.23 -4.29 -11.25
N ASN A 102 -5.19 -3.78 -12.04
CA ASN A 102 -6.52 -4.37 -12.08
C ASN A 102 -6.49 -5.67 -12.91
N HIS A 103 -6.58 -6.83 -12.26
CA HIS A 103 -6.52 -8.13 -12.94
C HIS A 103 -7.78 -8.45 -13.76
N GLU A 104 -8.87 -7.71 -13.56
CA GLU A 104 -10.11 -7.82 -14.35
C GLU A 104 -10.14 -6.87 -15.55
N GLU A 105 -9.31 -5.82 -15.57
CA GLU A 105 -9.22 -4.81 -16.63
C GLU A 105 -7.84 -4.84 -17.31
N ASP A 106 -7.52 -5.96 -17.99
CA ASP A 106 -6.29 -6.13 -18.80
C ASP A 106 -4.96 -5.76 -18.10
N PHE A 107 -4.91 -5.85 -16.76
CA PHE A 107 -3.79 -5.39 -15.95
C PHE A 107 -3.46 -3.92 -16.23
N GLU A 108 -4.46 -3.04 -16.23
CA GLU A 108 -4.23 -1.60 -16.24
C GLU A 108 -3.58 -1.15 -14.91
N PRO A 109 -2.41 -0.49 -14.96
CA PRO A 109 -1.70 -0.07 -13.76
C PRO A 109 -2.26 1.25 -13.21
N THR A 110 -2.48 1.28 -11.89
CA THR A 110 -2.75 2.49 -11.13
C THR A 110 -1.56 2.81 -10.24
N PHE A 111 -1.09 4.07 -10.28
CA PHE A 111 0.01 4.51 -9.43
C PHE A 111 -0.39 4.49 -7.96
N MET A 112 0.48 3.93 -7.11
CA MET A 112 0.26 3.82 -5.67
C MET A 112 1.25 4.71 -4.91
N ASN A 113 2.57 4.48 -5.01
CA ASN A 113 3.57 5.26 -4.30
C ASN A 113 4.89 5.36 -5.08
N SER A 114 5.68 6.40 -4.82
CA SER A 114 6.98 6.62 -5.45
C SER A 114 8.03 5.58 -5.07
N SER A 115 7.89 4.89 -3.93
CA SER A 115 8.67 3.69 -3.62
C SER A 115 8.02 2.87 -2.50
N VAL A 116 8.57 1.68 -2.23
CA VAL A 116 8.16 0.81 -1.10
C VAL A 116 8.31 1.49 0.26
N ARG A 117 9.23 2.47 0.39
CA ARG A 117 9.39 3.24 1.63
C ARG A 117 8.21 4.17 1.83
N GLU A 118 7.83 4.92 0.79
CA GLU A 118 6.68 5.83 0.85
C GLU A 118 5.38 5.02 1.03
N LEU A 119 5.24 3.86 0.38
CA LEU A 119 4.15 2.92 0.65
C LEU A 119 4.08 2.58 2.14
N PHE A 120 5.18 2.12 2.75
CA PHE A 120 5.20 1.80 4.18
C PHE A 120 4.79 2.99 5.07
N GLN A 121 5.20 4.21 4.72
CA GLN A 121 4.75 5.41 5.44
C GLN A 121 3.24 5.61 5.30
N PHE A 122 2.67 5.42 4.11
CA PHE A 122 1.23 5.52 3.87
C PHE A 122 0.45 4.48 4.67
N LEU A 123 0.87 3.21 4.63
CA LEU A 123 0.25 2.14 5.43
C LEU A 123 0.25 2.48 6.93
N THR A 124 1.36 3.02 7.43
CA THR A 124 1.49 3.37 8.85
C THR A 124 0.61 4.58 9.22
N LEU A 125 0.59 5.61 8.37
CA LEU A 125 -0.24 6.80 8.57
C LEU A 125 -1.72 6.46 8.54
N TYR A 126 -2.12 5.59 7.61
CA TYR A 126 -3.49 5.12 7.49
C TYR A 126 -3.88 4.27 8.70
N LYS A 127 -3.00 3.36 9.16
CA LYS A 127 -3.20 2.60 10.39
C LYS A 127 -3.47 3.52 11.59
N ARG A 128 -2.64 4.54 11.79
CA ARG A 128 -2.82 5.52 12.87
C ARG A 128 -4.16 6.25 12.78
N PHE A 129 -4.59 6.62 11.57
CA PHE A 129 -5.89 7.24 11.36
C PHE A 129 -7.02 6.30 11.79
N VAL A 130 -6.99 5.02 11.37
CA VAL A 130 -7.99 4.03 11.78
C VAL A 130 -8.00 3.85 13.30
N GLU A 131 -6.84 3.68 13.93
CA GLU A 131 -6.71 3.54 15.38
C GLU A 131 -7.21 4.78 16.14
N GLU A 132 -6.93 5.97 15.62
CA GLU A 132 -7.40 7.22 16.20
C GLU A 132 -8.92 7.37 16.11
N VAL A 133 -9.50 7.09 14.93
CA VAL A 133 -10.95 7.12 14.74
C VAL A 133 -11.63 6.15 15.70
N ILE A 134 -11.12 4.92 15.80
CA ILE A 134 -11.65 3.91 16.74
C ILE A 134 -11.53 4.38 18.19
N ARG A 135 -10.37 4.90 18.58
CA ARG A 135 -10.09 5.34 19.95
C ARG A 135 -10.97 6.51 20.39
N VAL A 136 -11.21 7.47 19.49
CA VAL A 136 -11.90 8.73 19.83
C VAL A 136 -13.41 8.62 19.62
N ASN A 137 -13.85 7.95 18.56
CA ASN A 137 -15.24 7.98 18.10
C ASN A 137 -15.99 6.67 18.43
N GLY A 138 -15.28 5.57 18.72
CA GLY A 138 -15.86 4.30 19.15
C GLY A 138 -15.39 3.10 18.33
N GLU A 139 -15.63 1.89 18.85
CA GLU A 139 -15.15 0.63 18.26
C GLU A 139 -15.51 0.45 16.79
N ASP A 140 -16.76 0.77 16.43
CA ASP A 140 -17.29 0.65 15.07
C ASP A 140 -17.09 1.91 14.22
N ALA A 141 -16.47 2.97 14.75
CA ALA A 141 -16.48 4.29 14.13
C ALA A 141 -15.85 4.32 12.73
N PHE A 142 -14.78 3.57 12.51
CA PHE A 142 -14.18 3.49 11.18
C PHE A 142 -15.10 2.77 10.17
N LEU A 143 -15.81 1.71 10.60
CA LEU A 143 -16.76 0.97 9.77
C LEU A 143 -18.00 1.81 9.42
N ASP A 144 -18.46 2.62 10.38
CA ASP A 144 -19.58 3.56 10.22
C ASP A 144 -19.19 4.86 9.51
N ALA A 145 -17.94 4.96 9.05
CA ALA A 145 -17.35 6.18 8.49
C ALA A 145 -17.50 7.42 9.40
N ASP A 146 -17.54 7.20 10.72
CA ASP A 146 -17.66 8.23 11.74
C ASP A 146 -16.28 8.80 12.10
N PHE A 147 -15.73 9.57 11.17
CA PHE A 147 -14.51 10.36 11.38
C PHE A 147 -14.78 11.85 11.09
N THR A 148 -14.10 12.71 11.84
CA THR A 148 -14.21 14.16 11.73
C THR A 148 -13.42 14.70 10.53
N ASP A 149 -13.77 15.90 10.07
CA ASP A 149 -12.97 16.62 9.06
C ASP A 149 -11.54 16.86 9.52
N SER A 150 -11.30 17.10 10.82
CA SER A 150 -9.95 17.28 11.36
C SER A 150 -9.12 16.00 11.21
N GLN A 151 -9.67 14.84 11.60
CA GLN A 151 -8.98 13.55 11.46
C GLN A 151 -8.66 13.24 10.00
N TYR A 152 -9.61 13.50 9.08
CA TYR A 152 -9.38 13.33 7.64
C TYR A 152 -8.31 14.28 7.09
N ASP A 153 -8.38 15.57 7.43
CA ASP A 153 -7.42 16.57 6.97
C ASP A 153 -6.02 16.30 7.50
N GLU A 154 -5.90 15.81 8.74
CA GLU A 154 -4.63 15.40 9.34
C GLU A 154 -4.02 14.20 8.60
N LEU A 155 -4.81 13.16 8.33
CA LEU A 155 -4.40 12.04 7.48
C LEU A 155 -3.91 12.55 6.13
N LYS A 156 -4.74 13.31 5.41
CA LYS A 156 -4.44 13.80 4.06
C LYS A 156 -3.14 14.62 4.03
N LYS A 157 -2.96 15.55 4.98
CA LYS A 157 -1.72 16.34 5.09
C LYS A 157 -0.49 15.47 5.37
N ALA A 158 -0.64 14.46 6.22
CA ALA A 158 0.46 13.54 6.53
C ALA A 158 0.86 12.69 5.31
N LEU A 159 -0.12 12.19 4.55
CA LEU A 159 0.12 11.45 3.30
C LEU A 159 0.77 12.35 2.24
N GLU A 160 0.28 13.59 2.07
CA GLU A 160 0.86 14.54 1.11
C GLU A 160 2.33 14.86 1.44
N ALA A 161 2.65 15.00 2.73
CA ALA A 161 4.02 15.23 3.19
C ALA A 161 4.94 14.01 3.02
N ALA A 162 4.39 12.80 2.99
CA ALA A 162 5.12 11.56 2.73
C ALA A 162 5.35 11.34 1.22
N ASP A 163 4.29 11.49 0.41
CA ASP A 163 4.35 11.32 -1.04
C ASP A 163 3.19 12.05 -1.74
N LYS A 164 3.42 13.29 -2.14
CA LYS A 164 2.42 14.08 -2.88
C LYS A 164 2.04 13.50 -4.24
N ASN A 165 2.86 12.64 -4.86
CA ASN A 165 2.53 12.08 -6.17
C ASN A 165 1.44 11.02 -6.05
N ALA A 166 1.42 10.30 -4.93
CA ALA A 166 0.41 9.30 -4.57
C ALA A 166 -0.99 9.88 -4.34
N LEU A 167 -1.13 11.21 -4.26
CA LEU A 167 -2.41 11.88 -4.08
C LEU A 167 -2.88 12.66 -5.31
N ARG A 168 -2.20 12.50 -6.46
CA ARG A 168 -2.68 13.05 -7.73
C ARG A 168 -3.97 12.35 -8.16
N ALA A 169 -4.76 12.99 -9.02
CA ALA A 169 -5.96 12.36 -9.57
C ALA A 169 -5.63 11.03 -10.27
N ASN A 170 -6.56 10.06 -10.19
CA ASN A 170 -6.44 8.72 -10.76
C ASN A 170 -5.26 7.90 -10.21
N THR A 171 -4.95 8.08 -8.92
CA THR A 171 -4.02 7.23 -8.17
C THR A 171 -4.80 6.46 -7.10
N PHE A 172 -4.24 5.35 -6.63
CA PHE A 172 -4.89 4.48 -5.66
C PHE A 172 -5.30 5.25 -4.39
N TRP A 173 -4.37 5.99 -3.78
CA TRP A 173 -4.66 6.69 -2.53
C TRP A 173 -5.57 7.91 -2.71
N ALA A 174 -5.57 8.55 -3.88
CA ALA A 174 -6.56 9.59 -4.17
C ALA A 174 -7.98 9.01 -4.27
N GLN A 175 -8.13 7.82 -4.85
CA GLN A 175 -9.41 7.11 -4.92
C GLN A 175 -9.85 6.65 -3.53
N GLU A 176 -8.96 6.07 -2.73
CA GLU A 176 -9.21 5.65 -1.35
C GLU A 176 -9.69 6.82 -0.48
N LEU A 177 -8.99 7.96 -0.53
CA LEU A 177 -9.39 9.16 0.22
C LEU A 177 -10.74 9.73 -0.24
N ALA A 178 -11.09 9.60 -1.52
CA ALA A 178 -12.39 9.98 -2.02
C ALA A 178 -13.48 9.00 -1.56
N GLN A 179 -13.17 7.71 -1.52
CA GLN A 179 -14.06 6.66 -1.05
C GLN A 179 -14.39 6.82 0.44
N LEU A 180 -13.42 7.18 1.29
CA LEU A 180 -13.68 7.51 2.69
C LEU A 180 -14.75 8.61 2.83
N LEU A 181 -14.61 9.70 2.08
CA LEU A 181 -15.61 10.79 2.10
C LEU A 181 -16.96 10.35 1.55
N GLY A 182 -16.97 9.61 0.43
CA GLY A 182 -18.20 9.08 -0.15
C GLY A 182 -18.95 8.14 0.78
N ASN A 183 -18.23 7.26 1.49
CA ASN A 183 -18.81 6.37 2.50
C ASN A 183 -19.41 7.18 3.65
N ARG A 184 -18.70 8.19 4.15
CA ARG A 184 -19.21 9.08 5.21
C ARG A 184 -20.49 9.80 4.79
N GLU A 185 -20.53 10.35 3.58
CA GLU A 185 -21.74 10.98 3.04
C GLU A 185 -22.90 9.98 2.90
N TYR A 186 -22.60 8.76 2.46
CA TYR A 186 -23.60 7.69 2.37
C TYR A 186 -24.20 7.37 3.75
N TYR A 187 -23.36 7.09 4.76
CA TYR A 187 -23.84 6.76 6.11
C TYR A 187 -24.57 7.92 6.79
N GLN A 188 -24.13 9.16 6.62
CA GLN A 188 -24.82 10.33 7.17
C GLN A 188 -26.23 10.53 6.59
N ASN A 189 -26.45 10.14 5.33
CA ASN A 189 -27.75 10.25 4.66
C ASN A 189 -28.68 9.06 4.91
N HIS A 190 -28.18 7.95 5.49
CA HIS A 190 -28.94 6.71 5.71
C HIS A 190 -28.99 6.27 7.18
N LYS A 191 -28.59 7.14 8.12
CA LYS A 191 -28.85 7.03 9.56
C LYS A 191 -30.22 7.62 9.91
#